data_AF-A0A2W0A0V3-F1
#
_entry.id   AF-A0A2W0A0V3-F1
#
_cell.length_a   1.000
_cell.length_b   1.000
_cell.length_c   1.000
_cell.angle_alpha   90.00
_cell.angle_beta   90.00
_cell.angle_gamma   90.00
#
_symmetry.space_group_name_H-M   'P 1'
#
loop_
_entity.id
_entity.type
_entity.pdbx_description
1 polymer ?
#
loop_
_entity_poly.entity_id
_entity_poly.type
_entity_poly.pdbx_seq_one_letter_code
_entity_poly.pdbx_strand_id
1 'polypeptide(L)'
;MRKKIILILVLLATTVACIHKQSGPVSAWERVNVNMAALAQINDEVATGIIAVQQAGTISVQQAAPILGYQETVAKDHIAIESILSAGSTEAGSKAVQIRGLLNEIKNQGTVLIQSGGLGVKNPKSQQSFTQDLQGIVNLAQIVLADYQLAEGK
;
A
#
# COMPACT_ATOMS: atom_id res chain seq x y z
N MET A 1 15.39 -33.60 25.76
CA MET A 1 15.03 -32.46 24.89
C MET A 1 15.13 -32.73 23.38
N ARG A 2 15.78 -33.80 22.88
CA ARG A 2 15.93 -34.06 21.43
C ARG A 2 14.68 -34.60 20.70
N LYS A 3 13.69 -35.16 21.40
CA LYS A 3 12.50 -35.77 20.77
C LYS A 3 11.35 -34.81 20.45
N LYS A 4 11.32 -33.61 21.05
CA LYS A 4 10.27 -32.61 20.78
C LYS A 4 10.56 -31.71 19.57
N ILE A 5 11.82 -31.63 19.15
CA ILE A 5 12.24 -30.80 18.00
C ILE A 5 11.88 -31.48 16.66
N ILE A 6 11.81 -32.82 16.62
CA ILE A 6 11.52 -33.56 15.40
C ILE A 6 10.04 -33.46 15.00
N LEU A 7 9.13 -33.31 15.97
CA LEU A 7 7.68 -33.26 15.68
C LEU A 7 7.24 -31.92 15.07
N ILE A 8 7.97 -30.83 15.34
CA ILE A 8 7.64 -29.49 14.81
C ILE A 8 8.07 -29.35 13.34
N LEU A 9 9.14 -30.07 12.94
CA LEU A 9 9.65 -30.05 11.56
C LEU A 9 8.78 -30.84 10.57
N VAL A 10 8.02 -31.84 11.02
CA VAL A 10 7.15 -32.62 10.14
C VAL A 10 5.80 -31.92 9.91
N LEU A 11 5.34 -31.07 10.83
CA LEU A 11 4.08 -30.33 10.68
C LEU A 11 4.20 -29.12 9.72
N LEU A 12 5.40 -28.56 9.55
CA LEU A 12 5.66 -27.48 8.58
C LEU A 12 5.74 -27.99 7.13
N ALA A 13 5.85 -29.30 6.90
CA ALA A 13 5.98 -29.89 5.57
C ALA A 13 4.63 -30.22 4.89
N THR A 14 3.49 -30.10 5.60
CA THR A 14 2.18 -30.54 5.07
C THR A 14 1.20 -29.41 4.77
N THR A 15 1.55 -28.15 5.05
CA THR A 15 0.75 -26.98 4.60
C THR A 15 1.24 -26.36 3.29
N VAL A 16 2.35 -26.87 2.72
CA VAL A 16 2.71 -26.59 1.31
C VAL A 16 1.93 -27.54 0.39
N ALA A 17 0.64 -27.73 0.68
CA ALA A 17 -0.29 -28.41 -0.20
C ALA A 17 -0.47 -27.53 -1.43
N CYS A 18 0.25 -27.89 -2.49
CA CYS A 18 0.00 -27.49 -3.87
C CYS A 18 -0.17 -25.98 -4.10
N ILE A 19 0.91 -25.22 -3.89
CA ILE A 19 1.11 -24.04 -4.73
C ILE A 19 1.33 -24.60 -6.14
N HIS A 20 0.27 -24.64 -6.94
CA HIS A 20 0.40 -24.76 -8.38
C HIS A 20 1.29 -23.59 -8.81
N LYS A 21 2.57 -23.85 -9.00
CA LYS A 21 3.52 -22.88 -9.54
C LYS A 21 3.05 -22.64 -10.97
N GLN A 22 2.18 -21.63 -11.12
CA GLN A 22 1.64 -21.21 -12.41
C GLN A 22 2.86 -20.76 -13.23
N SER A 23 3.32 -21.66 -14.09
CA SER A 23 4.58 -21.54 -14.80
C SER A 23 4.33 -20.67 -16.02
N GLY A 24 4.15 -19.37 -15.78
CA GLY A 24 3.89 -18.35 -16.78
C GLY A 24 4.26 -16.97 -16.24
N PRO A 25 4.36 -15.96 -17.12
CA PRO A 25 4.57 -14.58 -16.68
C PRO A 25 3.40 -14.13 -15.79
N VAL A 26 3.70 -13.39 -14.72
CA VAL A 26 2.69 -12.80 -13.82
C VAL A 26 1.78 -11.90 -14.64
N SER A 27 0.49 -12.23 -14.65
CA SER A 27 -0.54 -11.49 -15.37
C SER A 27 -0.72 -10.08 -14.81
N ALA A 28 -1.29 -9.17 -15.62
CA ALA A 28 -1.56 -7.81 -15.15
C ALA A 28 -2.50 -7.79 -13.95
N TRP A 29 -3.52 -8.66 -13.92
CA TRP A 29 -4.43 -8.79 -12.77
C TRP A 29 -3.73 -9.27 -11.49
N GLU A 30 -2.80 -10.22 -11.60
CA GLU A 30 -1.98 -10.63 -10.44
C GLU A 30 -1.11 -9.47 -9.94
N ARG A 31 -0.52 -8.68 -10.85
CA ARG A 31 0.25 -7.49 -10.45
C ARG A 31 -0.61 -6.42 -9.78
N VAL A 32 -1.83 -6.17 -10.26
CA VAL A 32 -2.78 -5.28 -9.60
C VAL A 32 -3.00 -5.71 -8.14
N ASN A 33 -3.31 -6.98 -7.91
CA ASN A 33 -3.56 -7.49 -6.56
C ASN A 33 -2.33 -7.39 -5.65
N VAL A 34 -1.15 -7.77 -6.16
CA VAL A 34 0.11 -7.68 -5.41
C VAL A 34 0.46 -6.23 -5.05
N ASN A 35 0.34 -5.32 -6.02
CA ASN A 35 0.69 -3.91 -5.82
C ASN A 35 -0.36 -3.18 -4.94
N MET A 36 -1.62 -3.59 -4.98
CA MET A 36 -2.64 -3.13 -4.03
C MET A 36 -2.31 -3.57 -2.60
N ALA A 37 -1.95 -4.84 -2.38
CA ALA A 37 -1.54 -5.31 -1.06
C ALA A 37 -0.29 -4.55 -0.55
N ALA A 38 0.69 -4.31 -1.41
CA ALA A 38 1.85 -3.49 -1.07
C ALA A 38 1.48 -2.04 -0.74
N LEU A 39 0.44 -1.47 -1.38
CA LEU A 39 -0.04 -0.12 -1.10
C LEU A 39 -0.63 -0.02 0.31
N ALA A 40 -1.45 -1.00 0.70
CA ALA A 40 -1.94 -1.08 2.07
C ALA A 40 -0.80 -1.24 3.09
N GLN A 41 0.15 -2.12 2.81
CA GLN A 41 1.27 -2.36 3.71
C GLN A 41 2.11 -1.10 3.94
N ILE A 42 2.55 -0.43 2.86
CA ILE A 42 3.35 0.79 2.98
C ILE A 42 2.54 1.89 3.69
N ASN A 43 1.25 2.03 3.38
CA ASN A 43 0.40 3.00 4.07
C ASN A 43 0.37 2.79 5.60
N ASP A 44 0.20 1.54 6.04
CA ASP A 44 0.20 1.17 7.45
C ASP A 44 1.57 1.38 8.12
N GLU A 45 2.65 0.98 7.43
CA GLU A 45 4.02 1.18 7.91
C GLU A 45 4.34 2.67 8.10
N VAL A 46 3.93 3.53 7.15
CA VAL A 46 4.14 4.98 7.27
C VAL A 46 3.28 5.55 8.39
N ALA A 47 2.00 5.17 8.50
CA ALA A 47 1.14 5.63 9.58
C ALA A 47 1.72 5.26 10.96
N THR A 48 2.13 4.01 11.13
CA THR A 48 2.76 3.51 12.34
C THR A 48 4.07 4.23 12.64
N GLY A 49 4.91 4.45 11.62
CA GLY A 49 6.15 5.20 11.74
C GLY A 49 5.92 6.63 12.22
N ILE A 50 4.93 7.34 11.65
CA ILE A 50 4.56 8.70 12.05
C ILE A 50 4.04 8.77 13.49
N ILE A 51 3.21 7.80 13.90
CA ILE A 51 2.73 7.71 15.28
C ILE A 51 3.91 7.49 16.24
N ALA A 52 4.83 6.57 15.91
CA ALA A 52 5.97 6.27 16.76
C ALA A 52 6.89 7.49 16.96
N VAL A 53 7.23 8.21 15.88
CA VAL A 53 8.09 9.40 15.97
C VAL A 53 7.38 10.58 16.66
N GLN A 54 6.06 10.70 16.53
CA GLN A 54 5.26 11.67 17.28
C GLN A 54 5.25 11.35 18.78
N GLN A 55 5.05 10.08 19.15
CA GLN A 55 5.07 9.63 20.55
C GLN A 55 6.46 9.77 21.18
N ALA A 56 7.52 9.61 20.38
CA ALA A 56 8.90 9.89 20.79
C ALA A 56 9.22 11.40 20.92
N GLY A 57 8.26 12.29 20.62
CA GLY A 57 8.43 13.74 20.69
C GLY A 57 9.32 14.34 19.59
N THR A 58 9.62 13.57 18.53
CA THR A 58 10.45 14.04 17.41
C THR A 58 9.69 15.06 16.55
N ILE A 59 8.38 14.88 16.44
CA ILE A 59 7.45 15.81 15.78
C ILE A 59 6.24 16.08 16.67
N SER A 60 5.59 17.22 16.49
CA SER A 60 4.34 17.58 17.18
C SER A 60 3.13 16.89 16.55
N VAL A 61 2.02 16.88 17.30
CA VAL A 61 0.72 16.40 16.79
C VAL A 61 0.28 17.19 15.56
N GLN A 62 0.52 18.50 15.53
CA GLN A 62 0.15 19.35 14.39
C GLN A 62 0.97 19.01 13.13
N GLN A 63 2.21 18.55 13.29
CA GLN A 63 3.06 18.11 12.19
C GLN A 63 2.66 16.72 11.69
N ALA A 64 2.25 15.82 12.59
CA ALA A 64 1.82 14.46 12.25
C ALA A 64 0.42 14.43 11.58
N ALA A 65 -0.50 15.30 12.01
CA ALA A 65 -1.90 15.30 11.60
C ALA A 65 -2.15 15.27 10.08
N PRO A 66 -1.53 16.12 9.23
CA PRO A 66 -1.79 16.09 7.79
C PRO A 66 -1.32 14.78 7.14
N ILE A 67 -0.26 14.16 7.66
CA ILE A 67 0.26 12.88 7.14
C ILE A 67 -0.68 11.76 7.53
N LEU A 68 -1.09 11.69 8.80
CA LEU A 68 -2.02 10.68 9.27
C LEU A 68 -3.39 10.80 8.62
N GLY A 69 -3.86 12.03 8.38
CA GLY A 69 -5.09 12.26 7.62
C GLY A 69 -4.99 11.77 6.17
N TYR A 70 -3.84 11.95 5.51
CA TYR A 70 -3.59 11.36 4.21
C TYR A 70 -3.60 9.82 4.28
N GLN A 71 -2.93 9.20 5.26
CA GLN A 71 -2.91 7.73 5.39
C GLN A 71 -4.30 7.14 5.67
N GLU A 72 -5.14 7.87 6.40
CA GLU A 72 -6.54 7.49 6.59
C GLU A 72 -7.31 7.49 5.25
N THR A 73 -7.12 8.50 4.41
CA THR A 73 -7.72 8.54 3.06
C THR A 73 -7.21 7.39 2.19
N VAL A 74 -5.90 7.14 2.18
CA VAL A 74 -5.30 6.02 1.42
C VAL A 74 -5.88 4.69 1.87
N ALA A 75 -6.05 4.48 3.18
CA ALA A 75 -6.67 3.26 3.71
C ALA A 75 -8.13 3.09 3.26
N LYS A 76 -8.92 4.18 3.30
CA LYS A 76 -10.32 4.16 2.84
C LYS A 76 -10.43 3.86 1.35
N ASP A 77 -9.63 4.52 0.53
CA ASP A 77 -9.62 4.34 -0.91
C ASP A 77 -9.10 2.93 -1.28
N HIS A 78 -8.09 2.43 -0.58
CA HIS A 78 -7.63 1.05 -0.72
C HIS A 78 -8.76 0.05 -0.48
N ILE A 79 -9.48 0.15 0.65
CA ILE A 79 -10.60 -0.75 0.99
C ILE A 79 -11.69 -0.68 -0.08
N ALA A 80 -12.00 0.52 -0.57
CA ALA A 80 -12.99 0.70 -1.63
C ALA A 80 -12.57 0.03 -2.94
N ILE A 81 -11.29 0.18 -3.34
CA ILE A 81 -10.75 -0.49 -4.53
C ILE A 81 -10.75 -2.01 -4.33
N GLU A 82 -10.24 -2.51 -3.20
CA GLU A 82 -10.18 -3.94 -2.89
C GLU A 82 -11.57 -4.58 -2.90
N SER A 83 -12.59 -3.90 -2.37
CA SER A 83 -13.98 -4.36 -2.43
C SER A 83 -14.49 -4.51 -3.87
N ILE A 84 -14.05 -3.66 -4.79
CA ILE A 84 -14.41 -3.77 -6.22
C ILE A 84 -13.63 -4.92 -6.87
N LEU A 85 -12.33 -5.00 -6.60
CA LEU A 85 -11.46 -6.03 -7.19
C LEU A 85 -11.85 -7.45 -6.74
N SER A 86 -12.23 -7.62 -5.48
CA SER A 86 -12.67 -8.90 -4.91
C SER A 86 -13.98 -9.43 -5.50
N ALA A 87 -14.82 -8.57 -6.08
CA ALA A 87 -16.01 -8.96 -6.82
C ALA A 87 -15.70 -9.53 -8.23
N GLY A 88 -14.44 -9.43 -8.68
CA GLY A 88 -13.95 -10.00 -9.92
C GLY A 88 -13.79 -9.00 -11.05
N SER A 89 -13.15 -9.45 -12.15
CA SER A 89 -12.73 -8.59 -13.26
C SER A 89 -13.88 -7.91 -14.02
N THR A 90 -15.06 -8.54 -14.06
CA THR A 90 -16.26 -7.93 -14.67
C THR A 90 -16.73 -6.71 -13.88
N GLU A 91 -16.82 -6.82 -12.56
CA GLU A 91 -17.21 -5.71 -11.69
C GLU A 91 -16.17 -4.59 -11.75
N ALA A 92 -14.89 -4.95 -11.65
CA ALA A 92 -13.78 -4.01 -11.78
C ALA A 92 -13.84 -3.24 -13.10
N GLY A 93 -14.05 -3.93 -14.23
CA GLY A 93 -14.23 -3.29 -15.54
C GLY A 93 -15.44 -2.35 -15.59
N SER A 94 -16.57 -2.72 -14.97
CA SER A 94 -17.76 -1.85 -14.90
C SER A 94 -17.55 -0.59 -14.05
N LYS A 95 -16.63 -0.67 -13.07
CA LYS A 95 -16.27 0.41 -12.14
C LYS A 95 -14.91 1.03 -12.43
N ALA A 96 -14.42 0.89 -13.67
CA ALA A 96 -13.11 1.39 -14.08
C ALA A 96 -12.88 2.88 -13.75
N VAL A 97 -13.89 3.72 -13.98
CA VAL A 97 -13.84 5.16 -13.68
C VAL A 97 -13.65 5.39 -12.19
N GLN A 98 -14.33 4.61 -11.35
CA GLN A 98 -14.22 4.70 -9.89
C GLN A 98 -12.83 4.28 -9.42
N ILE A 99 -12.32 3.12 -9.87
CA ILE A 99 -10.97 2.64 -9.51
C ILE A 99 -9.90 3.68 -9.89
N ARG A 100 -9.95 4.18 -11.12
CA ARG A 100 -9.00 5.20 -11.59
C ARG A 100 -9.13 6.50 -10.82
N GLY A 101 -10.37 6.89 -10.46
CA GLY A 101 -10.62 8.07 -9.63
C GLY A 101 -9.92 7.95 -8.28
N LEU A 102 -10.13 6.84 -7.58
CA LEU A 102 -9.54 6.57 -6.26
C LEU A 102 -8.00 6.51 -6.33
N LEU A 103 -7.42 5.80 -7.30
CA LEU A 103 -5.96 5.75 -7.46
C LEU A 103 -5.35 7.12 -7.81
N ASN A 104 -6.05 7.93 -8.60
CA ASN A 104 -5.62 9.30 -8.86
C ASN A 104 -5.76 10.20 -7.64
N GLU A 105 -6.78 10.02 -6.81
CA GLU A 105 -6.96 10.76 -5.56
C GLU A 105 -5.78 10.51 -4.62
N ILE A 106 -5.44 9.24 -4.37
CA ILE A 106 -4.26 8.83 -3.58
C ILE A 106 -2.99 9.51 -4.11
N LYS A 107 -2.76 9.43 -5.42
CA LYS A 107 -1.58 10.01 -6.08
C LYS A 107 -1.54 11.54 -5.93
N ASN A 108 -2.65 12.20 -6.21
CA ASN A 108 -2.73 13.66 -6.25
C ASN A 108 -2.63 14.25 -4.84
N GLN A 109 -3.34 13.70 -3.85
CA GLN A 109 -3.24 14.15 -2.47
C GLN A 109 -1.82 13.97 -1.91
N GLY A 110 -1.19 12.81 -2.16
CA GLY A 110 0.20 12.58 -1.75
C GLY A 110 1.17 13.55 -2.42
N THR A 111 0.97 13.81 -3.71
CA THR A 111 1.78 14.80 -4.47
C THR A 111 1.61 16.21 -3.89
N VAL A 112 0.39 16.64 -3.59
CA VAL A 112 0.12 17.94 -2.96
C VAL A 112 0.78 18.03 -1.58
N LEU A 113 0.70 16.96 -0.79
CA LEU A 113 1.32 16.92 0.54
C LEU A 113 2.85 17.06 0.45
N ILE A 114 3.49 16.38 -0.51
CA ILE A 114 4.93 16.51 -0.79
C ILE A 114 5.27 17.93 -1.27
N GLN A 115 4.51 18.48 -2.22
CA GLN A 115 4.75 19.79 -2.82
C GLN A 115 4.49 20.95 -1.86
N SER A 116 3.64 20.77 -0.85
CA SER A 116 3.41 21.77 0.19
C SER A 116 4.69 22.17 0.94
N GLY A 117 5.78 21.38 0.79
CA GLY A 117 7.12 21.74 1.23
C GLY A 117 7.28 21.82 2.75
N GLY A 118 6.23 21.50 3.49
CA GLY A 118 6.08 21.86 4.88
C GLY A 118 5.12 20.93 5.59
N LEU A 119 5.57 19.72 5.88
CA LEU A 119 5.02 18.93 6.99
C LEU A 119 5.20 19.64 8.36
N GLY A 120 5.77 20.86 8.36
CA GLY A 120 6.14 21.65 9.52
C GLY A 120 7.36 21.11 10.25
N VAL A 121 7.94 19.98 9.81
CA VAL A 121 9.02 19.26 10.48
C VAL A 121 10.31 20.08 10.43
N LYS A 122 10.80 20.51 11.61
CA LYS A 122 12.00 21.38 11.74
C LYS A 122 13.30 20.65 11.41
N ASN A 123 13.31 19.31 11.46
CA ASN A 123 14.48 18.49 11.19
C ASN A 123 14.54 18.10 9.70
N PRO A 124 15.56 18.54 8.93
CA PRO A 124 15.65 18.24 7.50
C PRO A 124 15.75 16.75 7.16
N LYS A 125 16.39 15.94 8.02
CA LYS A 125 16.50 14.49 7.78
C LYS A 125 15.15 13.81 7.94
N SER A 126 14.42 14.14 9.01
CA SER A 126 13.06 13.61 9.22
C SER A 126 12.12 14.05 8.10
N GLN A 127 12.22 15.31 7.65
CA GLN A 127 11.46 15.80 6.51
C GLN A 127 11.77 15.00 5.23
N GLN A 128 13.04 14.73 4.96
CA GLN A 128 13.44 13.93 3.79
C GLN A 128 12.88 12.50 3.87
N SER A 129 12.98 11.83 5.02
CA SER A 129 12.42 10.49 5.19
C SER A 129 10.92 10.46 4.95
N PHE A 130 10.15 11.39 5.54
CA PHE A 130 8.70 11.43 5.31
C PHE A 130 8.33 11.72 3.86
N THR A 131 9.07 12.61 3.19
CA THR A 131 8.87 12.85 1.77
C THR A 131 9.11 11.59 0.94
N GLN A 132 10.13 10.79 1.27
CA GLN A 132 10.40 9.52 0.59
C GLN A 132 9.30 8.49 0.82
N ASP A 133 8.82 8.38 2.06
CA ASP A 133 7.73 7.48 2.44
C ASP A 133 6.44 7.83 1.67
N LEU A 134 6.07 9.10 1.63
CA LEU A 134 4.93 9.59 0.84
C LEU A 134 5.12 9.36 -0.66
N GLN A 135 6.33 9.57 -1.17
CA GLN A 135 6.64 9.30 -2.58
C GLN A 135 6.50 7.81 -2.91
N GLY A 136 6.79 6.91 -1.97
CA GLY A 136 6.56 5.47 -2.10
C GLY A 136 5.09 5.14 -2.36
N ILE A 137 4.18 5.73 -1.58
CA ILE A 137 2.73 5.56 -1.74
C ILE A 137 2.26 6.11 -3.09
N VAL A 138 2.68 7.34 -3.45
CA VAL A 138 2.34 7.99 -4.72
C VAL A 138 2.80 7.13 -5.92
N ASN A 139 4.04 6.65 -5.89
CA ASN A 139 4.60 5.83 -6.95
C ASN A 139 3.84 4.50 -7.08
N LEU A 140 3.50 3.88 -5.95
CA LEU A 140 2.81 2.60 -5.96
C LEU A 140 1.36 2.73 -6.46
N ALA A 141 0.65 3.80 -6.08
CA ALA A 141 -0.66 4.11 -6.66
C ALA A 141 -0.59 4.30 -8.18
N GLN A 142 0.47 4.93 -8.69
CA GLN A 142 0.71 5.07 -10.13
C GLN A 142 1.00 3.71 -10.80
N ILE A 143 1.77 2.84 -10.14
CA ILE A 143 2.05 1.48 -10.64
C ILE A 143 0.75 0.66 -10.71
N VAL A 144 -0.06 0.67 -9.65
CA VAL A 144 -1.36 -0.02 -9.64
C VAL A 144 -2.25 0.49 -10.77
N LEU A 145 -2.30 1.80 -10.99
CA LEU A 145 -3.08 2.40 -12.08
C LEU A 145 -2.62 1.90 -13.45
N ALA A 146 -1.30 1.84 -13.68
CA ALA A 146 -0.74 1.35 -14.94
C ALA A 146 -1.03 -0.15 -15.14
N ASP A 147 -0.84 -0.98 -14.10
CA ASP A 147 -1.16 -2.41 -14.18
C ASP A 147 -2.66 -2.67 -14.38
N TYR A 148 -3.52 -1.85 -13.77
CA TYR A 148 -4.95 -1.91 -13.96
C TYR A 148 -5.34 -1.59 -15.41
N GLN A 149 -4.75 -0.54 -16.00
CA GLN A 149 -4.98 -0.21 -17.41
C GLN A 149 -4.55 -1.35 -18.33
N LEU A 150 -3.38 -1.94 -18.10
CA LEU A 150 -2.91 -3.12 -18.83
C LEU A 150 -3.85 -4.32 -18.66
N ALA A 151 -4.38 -4.54 -17.45
CA ALA A 151 -5.32 -5.63 -17.16
C ALA A 151 -6.68 -5.47 -17.85
N GLU A 152 -7.09 -4.23 -18.10
CA GLU A 152 -8.26 -3.89 -18.92
C GLU A 152 -8.00 -3.96 -20.44
N GLY A 153 -6.76 -4.21 -20.86
CA GLY A 153 -6.35 -4.18 -22.27
C GLY A 153 -6.28 -2.76 -22.84
N LYS A 154 -5.92 -1.77 -22.02
CA LYS A 154 -5.85 -0.35 -22.37
C LYS A 154 -4.45 0.22 -22.22
#